data_AF-A0AAE6FXR5-F1
#
_entry.id   AF-A0AAE6FXR5-F1
#
_cell.length_a   1.000
_cell.length_b   1.000
_cell.length_c   1.000
_cell.angle_alpha   90.00
_cell.angle_beta   90.00
_cell.angle_gamma   90.00
#
_symmetry.space_group_name_H-M   'P 1'
#
loop_
_entity.id
_entity.type
_entity.pdbx_description
1 polymer ?
#
loop_
_entity_poly.entity_id
_entity_poly.type
_entity_poly.pdbx_seq_one_letter_code
_entity_poly.pdbx_strand_id
1 'polypeptide(L)'
;MNLTETTMKHVVMGLFLALTVMGCGSTKDDDGEGPDGNPNEQSAGLCSASKACPSGQFCFNGLCAIGCQSNGDCAADQYCDLEDTGMAVSFCKNKKVPTCSSNSQCLSNQVCIEGLCSLAPPANPPSCNPNTSDFKDGCDTYAVCLDAADQGSQQPYCASFAPCPEDGVCPTGLGGAVCNDGYLPNKGRFCMQGLCSDNSNCPSQWSCVKPFSGAVLGFCSPGAFGFPCAENSHCKSGQCFGAPGVMGTCM
;
A
#
# COMPACT_ATOMS: atom_id res chain seq x y z
N MET A 1 -10.12 21.16 20.85
CA MET A 1 -10.20 20.64 19.47
C MET A 1 -8.92 21.07 18.77
N ASN A 2 -7.94 20.15 18.66
CA ASN A 2 -6.58 20.45 18.21
C ASN A 2 -6.53 20.50 16.68
N LEU A 3 -6.19 21.66 16.11
CA LEU A 3 -5.97 21.87 14.67
C LEU A 3 -4.90 20.94 14.08
N THR A 4 -3.97 20.45 14.89
CA THR A 4 -2.87 19.56 14.50
C THR A 4 -3.32 18.15 14.13
N GLU A 5 -4.36 17.63 14.78
CA GLU A 5 -4.89 16.29 14.50
C GLU A 5 -5.65 16.24 13.17
N THR A 6 -6.36 17.30 12.81
CA THR A 6 -7.15 17.37 11.57
C THR A 6 -6.28 17.58 10.33
N THR A 7 -5.11 18.18 10.48
CA THR A 7 -4.20 18.50 9.35
C THR A 7 -3.42 17.26 8.89
N MET A 8 -3.03 16.37 9.81
CA MET A 8 -2.41 15.08 9.45
C MET A 8 -3.39 14.18 8.66
N LYS A 9 -4.69 14.23 9.00
CA LYS A 9 -5.75 13.43 8.35
C LYS A 9 -5.89 13.70 6.86
N HIS A 10 -5.84 14.97 6.45
CA HIS A 10 -5.97 15.36 5.04
C HIS A 10 -4.67 15.13 4.26
N VAL A 11 -3.51 15.12 4.93
CA VAL A 11 -2.20 14.95 4.27
C VAL A 11 -1.90 13.49 3.93
N VAL A 12 -2.30 12.53 4.76
CA VAL A 12 -2.16 11.09 4.44
C VAL A 12 -3.18 10.65 3.39
N MET A 13 -4.41 11.20 3.40
CA MET A 13 -5.44 10.89 2.38
C MET A 13 -5.20 11.58 1.04
N GLY A 14 -4.79 12.86 1.02
CA GLY A 14 -4.68 13.63 -0.23
C GLY A 14 -3.53 13.23 -1.16
N LEU A 15 -2.53 12.48 -0.67
CA LEU A 15 -1.32 12.21 -1.45
C LEU A 15 -1.24 10.82 -2.08
N PHE A 16 -2.07 9.85 -1.65
CA PHE A 16 -2.23 8.57 -2.37
C PHE A 16 -2.83 8.73 -3.78
N LEU A 17 -3.41 9.91 -4.09
CA LEU A 17 -4.21 10.15 -5.29
C LEU A 17 -3.60 11.09 -6.32
N ALA A 18 -2.41 11.66 -6.09
CA ALA A 18 -1.86 12.70 -6.98
C ALA A 18 -1.16 12.19 -8.26
N LEU A 19 -1.15 10.89 -8.57
CA LEU A 19 -0.38 10.36 -9.73
C LEU A 19 -1.15 9.56 -10.79
N THR A 20 -2.48 9.54 -10.76
CA THR A 20 -3.25 8.93 -11.87
C THR A 20 -3.43 9.91 -13.05
N VAL A 21 -2.33 10.31 -13.70
CA VAL A 21 -2.40 11.02 -14.99
C VAL A 21 -2.47 10.00 -16.13
N MET A 22 -3.69 9.80 -16.62
CA MET A 22 -4.09 9.41 -17.99
C MET A 22 -3.00 8.81 -18.90
N GLY A 23 -3.07 7.49 -19.09
CA GLY A 23 -2.45 6.78 -20.22
C GLY A 23 -3.51 6.17 -21.12
N CYS A 24 -4.21 7.00 -21.90
CA CYS A 24 -5.06 6.51 -23.00
C CYS A 24 -4.16 6.27 -24.21
N GLY A 25 -3.84 5.01 -24.50
CA GLY A 25 -3.07 4.60 -25.67
C GLY A 25 -3.74 3.43 -26.38
N SER A 26 -4.57 3.73 -27.37
CA SER A 26 -5.05 2.72 -28.32
C SER A 26 -3.92 2.33 -29.27
N THR A 27 -3.59 1.04 -29.37
CA THR A 27 -3.41 0.33 -30.64
C THR A 27 -3.08 -1.16 -30.45
N LYS A 28 -3.96 -1.97 -31.06
CA LYS A 28 -3.76 -3.17 -31.88
C LYS A 28 -2.98 -4.36 -31.33
N ASP A 29 -3.70 -5.48 -31.37
CA ASP A 29 -3.32 -6.88 -31.26
C ASP A 29 -2.00 -7.19 -31.98
N ASP A 30 -1.13 -7.94 -31.30
CA ASP A 30 -0.27 -8.94 -31.93
C ASP A 30 0.05 -10.02 -30.89
N ASP A 31 -0.36 -11.25 -31.25
CA ASP A 31 -0.21 -12.48 -30.49
C ASP A 31 1.27 -12.87 -30.32
N GLY A 32 1.68 -13.15 -29.08
CA GLY A 32 3.01 -13.65 -28.76
C GLY A 32 2.96 -14.60 -27.57
N GLU A 33 3.16 -15.88 -27.85
CA GLU A 33 3.10 -17.03 -26.95
C GLU A 33 3.89 -16.84 -25.64
N GLY A 34 3.17 -16.97 -24.52
CA GLY A 34 3.69 -17.15 -23.16
C GLY A 34 2.99 -18.35 -22.51
N PRO A 35 3.61 -19.01 -21.52
CA PRO A 35 3.48 -20.45 -21.29
C PRO A 35 2.07 -20.86 -20.87
N ASP A 36 1.66 -22.03 -21.37
CA ASP A 36 0.41 -22.75 -21.10
C ASP A 36 0.13 -22.97 -19.60
N GLY A 37 -0.30 -21.92 -18.91
CA GLY A 37 -0.93 -22.00 -17.60
C GLY A 37 -2.44 -22.06 -17.77
N ASN A 38 -3.03 -23.25 -17.58
CA ASN A 38 -4.48 -23.45 -17.56
C ASN A 38 -5.17 -22.39 -16.65
N PRO A 39 -6.00 -21.48 -17.19
CA PRO A 39 -6.57 -20.37 -16.42
C PRO A 39 -7.55 -20.81 -15.32
N ASN A 40 -7.94 -22.09 -15.29
CA ASN A 40 -8.84 -22.64 -14.29
C ASN A 40 -8.17 -23.08 -12.98
N GLU A 41 -6.84 -23.20 -12.92
CA GLU A 41 -6.15 -23.67 -11.70
C GLU A 41 -5.63 -22.53 -10.80
N GLN A 42 -5.58 -21.29 -11.29
CA GLN A 42 -5.20 -20.12 -10.47
C GLN A 42 -6.27 -19.72 -9.43
N SER A 43 -7.46 -20.33 -9.45
CA SER A 43 -8.60 -19.95 -8.61
C SER A 43 -8.59 -20.56 -7.20
N ALA A 44 -7.83 -21.63 -6.96
CA ALA A 44 -7.96 -22.44 -5.73
C ALA A 44 -7.46 -21.76 -4.44
N GLY A 45 -6.73 -20.65 -4.53
CA GLY A 45 -6.19 -19.90 -3.39
C GLY A 45 -6.53 -18.41 -3.36
N LEU A 46 -7.38 -17.93 -4.27
CA LEU A 46 -7.74 -16.51 -4.37
C LEU A 46 -9.04 -16.21 -3.61
N CYS A 47 -9.05 -15.07 -2.93
CA CYS A 47 -10.19 -14.54 -2.20
C CYS A 47 -10.50 -13.09 -2.55
N SER A 48 -11.67 -12.63 -2.15
CA SER A 48 -12.12 -11.24 -2.25
C SER A 48 -13.31 -11.02 -1.31
N ALA A 49 -13.85 -9.80 -1.30
CA ALA A 49 -15.10 -9.50 -0.57
C ALA A 49 -16.27 -10.40 -1.00
N SER A 50 -16.30 -10.89 -2.24
CA SER A 50 -17.35 -11.79 -2.75
C SER A 50 -16.99 -13.27 -2.73
N LYS A 51 -15.74 -13.62 -2.40
CA LYS A 51 -15.24 -14.99 -2.36
C LYS A 51 -14.37 -15.19 -1.12
N ALA A 52 -14.96 -15.72 -0.05
CA ALA A 52 -14.27 -16.02 1.19
C ALA A 52 -13.28 -17.18 1.01
N CYS A 53 -12.27 -17.22 1.88
CA CYS A 53 -11.37 -18.36 1.99
C CYS A 53 -12.05 -19.57 2.63
N PRO A 54 -11.55 -20.80 2.38
CA PRO A 54 -11.94 -21.98 3.13
C PRO A 54 -11.83 -21.77 4.66
N SER A 55 -12.63 -22.52 5.42
CA SER A 55 -12.62 -22.45 6.89
C SER A 55 -11.21 -22.62 7.45
N GLY A 56 -10.82 -21.76 8.38
CA GLY A 56 -9.49 -21.76 9.00
C GLY A 56 -8.41 -21.01 8.22
N GLN A 57 -8.77 -20.37 7.10
CA GLN A 57 -7.88 -19.50 6.32
C GLN A 57 -8.36 -18.04 6.39
N PHE A 58 -7.44 -17.12 6.18
CA PHE A 58 -7.70 -15.68 6.18
C PHE A 58 -7.44 -15.09 4.79
N CYS A 59 -8.29 -14.15 4.36
CA CYS A 59 -8.11 -13.47 3.09
C CYS A 59 -7.16 -12.28 3.26
N PHE A 60 -5.96 -12.38 2.69
CA PHE A 60 -4.92 -11.37 2.77
C PHE A 60 -4.52 -10.92 1.38
N ASN A 61 -4.74 -9.65 1.02
CA ASN A 61 -4.39 -9.10 -0.29
C ASN A 61 -4.89 -9.97 -1.48
N GLY A 62 -6.07 -10.58 -1.33
CA GLY A 62 -6.63 -11.48 -2.34
C GLY A 62 -6.09 -12.91 -2.35
N LEU A 63 -5.24 -13.28 -1.38
CA LEU A 63 -4.71 -14.63 -1.20
C LEU A 63 -5.24 -15.25 0.09
N CYS A 64 -5.61 -16.52 0.05
CA CYS A 64 -5.96 -17.27 1.25
C CYS A 64 -4.69 -17.73 1.97
N ALA A 65 -4.46 -17.17 3.15
CA ALA A 65 -3.35 -17.52 4.02
C ALA A 65 -3.80 -18.51 5.10
N ILE A 66 -2.96 -19.50 5.38
CA ILE A 66 -3.16 -20.50 6.43
C ILE A 66 -2.53 -19.99 7.73
N GLY A 67 -3.18 -20.27 8.86
CA GLY A 67 -2.61 -19.97 10.17
C GLY A 67 -1.36 -20.80 10.47
N CYS A 68 -0.41 -20.23 11.22
CA CYS A 68 0.86 -20.86 11.53
C CYS A 68 1.31 -20.56 12.97
N GLN A 69 2.22 -21.37 13.48
CA GLN A 69 2.92 -21.18 14.76
C GLN A 69 4.44 -21.11 14.58
N SER A 70 4.94 -21.57 13.43
CA SER A 70 6.35 -21.55 13.07
C SER A 70 6.54 -21.55 11.55
N ASN A 71 7.74 -21.23 11.08
CA ASN A 71 8.09 -21.34 9.66
C ASN A 71 7.94 -22.76 9.09
N GLY A 72 7.91 -23.79 9.94
CA GLY A 72 7.68 -25.18 9.50
C GLY A 72 6.25 -25.45 9.04
N ASP A 73 5.29 -24.58 9.39
CA ASP A 73 3.88 -24.71 8.98
C ASP A 73 3.63 -24.10 7.59
N CYS A 74 4.61 -23.37 7.06
CA CYS A 74 4.50 -22.60 5.82
C CYS A 74 5.25 -23.25 4.66
N ALA A 75 4.86 -22.90 3.43
CA ALA A 75 5.60 -23.29 2.24
C ALA A 75 7.04 -22.73 2.26
N ALA A 76 7.95 -23.30 1.47
CA ALA A 76 9.37 -22.93 1.50
C ALA A 76 9.63 -21.45 1.16
N ASP A 77 8.80 -20.85 0.32
CA ASP A 77 8.80 -19.44 -0.08
C ASP A 77 7.98 -18.53 0.84
N GLN A 78 7.46 -19.08 1.94
CA GLN A 78 6.67 -18.39 2.95
C GLN A 78 7.33 -18.44 4.32
N TYR A 79 6.91 -17.54 5.20
CA TYR A 79 7.33 -17.48 6.59
C TYR A 79 6.11 -17.24 7.48
N CYS A 80 6.21 -17.65 8.74
CA CYS A 80 5.20 -17.39 9.74
C CYS A 80 5.51 -16.06 10.42
N ASP A 81 4.68 -15.05 10.19
CA ASP A 81 4.89 -13.72 10.77
C ASP A 81 4.42 -13.70 12.23
N LEU A 82 5.33 -14.06 13.13
CA LEU A 82 5.11 -14.08 14.58
C LEU A 82 5.17 -12.68 15.21
N GLU A 83 5.67 -11.70 14.47
CA GLU A 83 5.76 -10.30 14.91
C GLU A 83 4.47 -9.52 14.61
N ASP A 84 3.58 -10.10 13.80
CA ASP A 84 2.32 -9.47 13.45
C ASP A 84 1.34 -9.46 14.62
N THR A 85 1.15 -8.28 15.20
CA THR A 85 0.22 -8.06 16.31
C THR A 85 -1.20 -7.71 15.85
N GLY A 86 -1.44 -7.69 14.54
CA GLY A 86 -2.72 -7.35 13.95
C GLY A 86 -3.83 -8.39 14.19
N MET A 87 -3.46 -9.63 14.47
CA MET A 87 -4.42 -10.72 14.74
C MET A 87 -3.94 -11.58 15.90
N ALA A 88 -4.88 -12.31 16.53
CA ALA A 88 -4.58 -13.25 17.61
C ALA A 88 -3.84 -14.52 17.13
N VAL A 89 -3.73 -14.70 15.81
CA VAL A 89 -3.11 -15.85 15.15
C VAL A 89 -2.16 -15.33 14.06
N SER A 90 -1.00 -15.97 13.92
CA SER A 90 -0.06 -15.69 12.84
C SER A 90 -0.45 -16.44 11.58
N PHE A 91 -0.05 -15.91 10.42
CA PHE A 91 -0.35 -16.50 9.12
C PHE A 91 0.90 -16.63 8.27
N CYS A 92 0.91 -17.63 7.40
CA CYS A 92 1.95 -17.78 6.41
C CYS A 92 1.88 -16.63 5.40
N LYS A 93 2.96 -15.85 5.32
CA LYS A 93 3.14 -14.74 4.38
C LYS A 93 4.25 -15.09 3.41
N ASN A 94 4.19 -14.55 2.19
CA ASN A 94 5.28 -14.72 1.23
C ASN A 94 6.54 -14.00 1.75
N LYS A 95 7.70 -14.64 1.67
CA LYS A 95 8.98 -14.05 2.05
C LYS A 95 9.36 -12.85 1.20
N LYS A 96 8.80 -12.76 0.00
CA LYS A 96 9.04 -11.68 -0.96
C LYS A 96 7.72 -11.11 -1.44
N VAL A 97 7.70 -9.80 -1.62
CA VAL A 97 6.57 -9.08 -2.20
C VAL A 97 6.75 -9.00 -3.72
N PRO A 98 5.78 -9.50 -4.51
CA PRO A 98 5.80 -9.33 -5.96
C PRO A 98 5.74 -7.85 -6.35
N THR A 99 6.59 -7.47 -7.30
CA THR A 99 6.55 -6.15 -7.95
C THR A 99 5.88 -6.27 -9.30
N CYS A 100 5.35 -5.15 -9.79
CA CYS A 100 4.67 -5.09 -11.07
C CYS A 100 4.97 -3.77 -11.80
N SER A 101 4.66 -3.76 -13.09
CA SER A 101 4.71 -2.62 -14.00
C SER A 101 3.40 -2.49 -14.79
N SER A 102 2.57 -3.55 -14.77
CA SER A 102 1.24 -3.61 -15.36
C SER A 102 0.37 -4.59 -14.58
N ASN A 103 -0.96 -4.47 -14.74
CA ASN A 103 -1.93 -5.36 -14.10
C ASN A 103 -1.78 -6.82 -14.52
N SER A 104 -1.26 -7.09 -15.73
CA SER A 104 -1.08 -8.46 -16.25
C SER A 104 -0.02 -9.26 -15.50
N GLN A 105 0.80 -8.61 -14.67
CA GLN A 105 1.80 -9.25 -13.81
C GLN A 105 1.25 -9.61 -12.42
N CYS A 106 0.06 -9.12 -12.08
CA CYS A 106 -0.61 -9.42 -10.83
C CYS A 106 -1.61 -10.57 -11.00
N LEU A 107 -2.05 -11.15 -9.87
CA LEU A 107 -3.10 -12.16 -9.89
C LEU A 107 -4.41 -11.57 -10.41
N SER A 108 -5.32 -12.42 -10.91
CA SER A 108 -6.54 -11.97 -11.58
C SER A 108 -7.50 -11.14 -10.71
N ASN A 109 -7.36 -11.18 -9.39
CA ASN A 109 -8.09 -10.36 -8.41
C ASN A 109 -7.27 -9.18 -7.87
N GLN A 110 -6.11 -8.89 -8.46
CA GLN A 110 -5.21 -7.82 -8.06
C GLN A 110 -4.98 -6.82 -9.19
N VAL A 111 -4.56 -5.62 -8.82
CA VAL A 111 -4.15 -4.55 -9.72
C VAL A 111 -2.77 -4.04 -9.30
N CYS A 112 -2.03 -3.53 -10.28
CA CYS A 112 -0.71 -2.96 -10.04
C CYS A 112 -0.86 -1.50 -9.59
N ILE A 113 -0.50 -1.21 -8.34
CA ILE A 113 -0.53 0.12 -7.74
C ILE A 113 0.90 0.47 -7.33
N GLU A 114 1.45 1.55 -7.89
CA GLU A 114 2.80 2.05 -7.56
C GLU A 114 3.90 0.98 -7.60
N GLY A 115 3.77 0.03 -8.53
CA GLY A 115 4.74 -1.05 -8.73
C GLY A 115 4.57 -2.26 -7.80
N LEU A 116 3.45 -2.35 -7.08
CA LEU A 116 3.13 -3.46 -6.18
C LEU A 116 1.72 -3.99 -6.46
N CYS A 117 1.57 -5.32 -6.38
CA CYS A 117 0.26 -5.96 -6.58
C CYS A 117 -0.60 -5.84 -5.33
N SER A 118 -1.73 -5.16 -5.46
CA SER A 118 -2.71 -4.93 -4.41
C SER A 118 -4.07 -5.51 -4.82
N LEU A 119 -4.88 -5.94 -3.86
CA LEU A 119 -6.23 -6.44 -4.13
C LEU A 119 -7.03 -5.39 -4.88
N ALA A 120 -7.67 -5.79 -5.97
CA ALA A 120 -8.54 -4.91 -6.73
C ALA A 120 -9.65 -4.34 -5.83
N PRO A 121 -9.89 -3.02 -5.84
CA PRO A 121 -11.00 -2.45 -5.10
C PRO A 121 -12.31 -3.15 -5.50
N PRO A 122 -13.15 -3.57 -4.53
CA PRO A 122 -14.41 -4.22 -4.84
C PRO A 122 -15.34 -3.24 -5.58
N ALA A 123 -16.08 -3.74 -6.57
CA ALA A 123 -17.03 -2.93 -7.35
C ALA A 123 -18.11 -2.24 -6.49
N ASN A 124 -18.46 -2.85 -5.35
CA ASN A 124 -19.34 -2.29 -4.33
C ASN A 124 -18.61 -2.34 -2.98
N PRO A 125 -17.82 -1.33 -2.63
CA PRO A 125 -17.03 -1.37 -1.41
C PRO A 125 -17.93 -1.29 -0.16
N PRO A 126 -17.58 -1.99 0.92
CA PRO A 126 -18.19 -1.73 2.22
C PRO A 126 -17.88 -0.29 2.63
N SER A 127 -18.83 0.38 3.27
CA SER A 127 -18.58 1.68 3.86
C SER A 127 -17.54 1.55 4.98
N CYS A 128 -16.49 2.36 4.91
CA CYS A 128 -15.46 2.49 5.93
C CYS A 128 -15.29 3.96 6.31
N ASN A 129 -14.68 4.24 7.46
CA ASN A 129 -14.45 5.59 7.97
C ASN A 129 -12.94 5.93 7.98
N PRO A 130 -12.45 6.74 7.03
CA PRO A 130 -11.04 7.09 6.95
C PRO A 130 -10.62 8.09 8.03
N ASN A 131 -11.57 8.68 8.78
CA ASN A 131 -11.31 9.74 9.75
C ASN A 131 -11.07 9.23 11.18
N THR A 132 -10.84 7.92 11.36
CA THR A 132 -10.56 7.32 12.67
C THR A 132 -9.10 7.53 13.07
N SER A 133 -8.85 7.99 14.29
CA SER A 133 -7.49 8.28 14.77
C SER A 133 -6.73 7.03 15.23
N ASP A 134 -7.43 5.94 15.49
CA ASP A 134 -6.86 4.66 15.90
C ASP A 134 -6.88 3.61 14.79
N PHE A 135 -7.21 4.01 13.55
CA PHE A 135 -7.34 3.13 12.38
C PHE A 135 -8.34 1.98 12.57
N LYS A 136 -9.30 2.11 13.50
CA LYS A 136 -10.50 1.26 13.53
C LYS A 136 -11.52 1.79 12.52
N ASP A 137 -11.08 1.84 11.28
CA ASP A 137 -11.76 2.44 10.14
C ASP A 137 -12.88 1.56 9.56
N GLY A 138 -13.15 0.39 10.14
CA GLY A 138 -14.13 -0.57 9.64
C GLY A 138 -13.58 -1.51 8.58
N CYS A 139 -12.32 -1.36 8.19
CA CYS A 139 -11.59 -2.33 7.38
C CYS A 139 -10.95 -3.40 8.25
N ASP A 140 -10.63 -4.54 7.64
CA ASP A 140 -9.84 -5.57 8.31
C ASP A 140 -8.44 -5.04 8.69
N THR A 141 -7.72 -5.82 9.49
CA THR A 141 -6.44 -5.42 10.04
C THR A 141 -5.34 -5.19 8.98
N TYR A 142 -5.53 -5.65 7.74
CA TYR A 142 -4.56 -5.57 6.63
C TYR A 142 -5.07 -4.72 5.46
N ALA A 143 -6.14 -3.98 5.71
CA ALA A 143 -6.65 -2.99 4.79
C ALA A 143 -6.81 -1.65 5.50
N VAL A 144 -6.62 -0.56 4.77
CA VAL A 144 -6.84 0.80 5.26
C VAL A 144 -7.99 1.42 4.48
N CYS A 145 -8.88 2.11 5.19
CA CYS A 145 -9.92 2.87 4.55
C CYS A 145 -9.32 4.06 3.81
N LEU A 146 -9.37 4.02 2.49
CA LEU A 146 -8.96 5.11 1.63
C LEU A 146 -10.20 5.80 1.08
N ASP A 147 -10.19 7.12 1.13
CA ASP A 147 -11.16 7.93 0.41
C ASP A 147 -10.58 8.24 -0.96
N ALA A 148 -11.09 7.57 -1.99
CA ALA A 148 -10.62 7.71 -3.37
C ALA A 148 -10.91 9.10 -3.96
N ALA A 149 -11.77 9.90 -3.32
CA ALA A 149 -12.22 11.15 -3.86
C ALA A 149 -12.38 12.22 -2.78
N ASP A 150 -11.42 13.15 -2.72
CA ASP A 150 -11.57 14.45 -2.03
C ASP A 150 -12.80 15.26 -2.53
N GLN A 151 -13.53 14.79 -3.56
CA GLN A 151 -14.69 15.42 -4.18
C GLN A 151 -15.97 14.55 -4.24
N GLY A 152 -16.07 13.48 -3.45
CA GLY A 152 -17.35 12.78 -3.20
C GLY A 152 -17.95 12.00 -4.39
N SER A 153 -17.16 11.69 -5.43
CA SER A 153 -17.59 10.90 -6.58
C SER A 153 -17.40 9.39 -6.39
N GLN A 154 -16.59 8.96 -5.42
CA GLN A 154 -16.41 7.57 -5.03
C GLN A 154 -16.59 7.42 -3.52
N GLN A 155 -17.20 6.31 -3.10
CA GLN A 155 -17.30 5.96 -1.69
C GLN A 155 -15.92 5.51 -1.17
N PRO A 156 -15.57 5.81 0.09
CA PRO A 156 -14.40 5.23 0.73
C PRO A 156 -14.40 3.72 0.62
N TYR A 157 -13.22 3.13 0.48
CA TYR A 157 -13.07 1.68 0.34
C TYR A 157 -11.87 1.17 1.15
N CYS A 158 -11.94 -0.11 1.51
CA CYS A 158 -10.83 -0.80 2.17
C CYS A 158 -9.78 -1.23 1.14
N ALA A 159 -8.65 -0.53 1.10
CA ALA A 159 -7.51 -0.88 0.28
C ALA A 159 -6.64 -1.90 1.01
N SER A 160 -6.45 -3.08 0.42
CA SER A 160 -5.56 -4.12 0.94
C SER A 160 -4.21 -4.05 0.25
N PHE A 161 -3.14 -4.26 1.00
CA PHE A 161 -1.77 -4.13 0.54
C PHE A 161 -1.01 -5.44 0.69
N ALA A 162 0.11 -5.56 -0.02
CA ALA A 162 1.00 -6.70 0.13
C ALA A 162 1.52 -6.83 1.57
N PRO A 163 1.69 -8.06 2.08
CA PRO A 163 2.27 -8.28 3.39
C PRO A 163 3.70 -7.73 3.45
N CYS A 164 4.18 -7.40 4.64
CA CYS A 164 5.63 -7.19 4.79
C CYS A 164 6.39 -8.47 4.42
N PRO A 165 7.57 -8.37 3.82
CA PRO A 165 8.48 -9.51 3.66
C PRO A 165 9.12 -9.89 5.00
N GLU A 166 9.78 -11.05 5.05
CA GLU A 166 10.39 -11.61 6.28
C GLU A 166 11.45 -10.68 6.90
N ASP A 167 12.17 -9.92 6.06
CA ASP A 167 13.17 -8.94 6.50
C ASP A 167 12.59 -7.56 6.86
N GLY A 168 11.28 -7.37 6.72
CA GLY A 168 10.58 -6.10 6.95
C GLY A 168 10.86 -5.03 5.89
N VAL A 169 11.64 -5.30 4.85
CA VAL A 169 12.04 -4.33 3.83
C VAL A 169 11.14 -4.43 2.60
N CYS A 170 10.09 -3.61 2.59
CA CYS A 170 9.18 -3.52 1.45
C CYS A 170 9.89 -3.07 0.17
N PRO A 171 9.59 -3.66 -1.00
CA PRO A 171 10.11 -3.15 -2.26
C PRO A 171 9.60 -1.73 -2.49
N THR A 172 10.51 -0.84 -2.88
CA THR A 172 10.19 0.59 -3.05
C THR A 172 9.26 0.87 -4.22
N GLY A 173 9.12 -0.05 -5.19
CA GLY A 173 8.21 0.13 -6.32
C GLY A 173 8.47 1.44 -7.08
N LEU A 174 7.39 2.10 -7.51
CA LEU A 174 7.42 3.39 -8.19
C LEU A 174 7.29 4.58 -7.23
N GLY A 175 6.63 4.39 -6.08
CA GLY A 175 6.27 5.46 -5.14
C GLY A 175 6.90 5.37 -3.76
N GLY A 176 7.69 4.34 -3.49
CA GLY A 176 8.21 4.00 -2.16
C GLY A 176 7.27 3.07 -1.39
N ALA A 177 7.81 2.38 -0.39
CA ALA A 177 7.00 1.61 0.55
C ALA A 177 7.77 1.36 1.86
N VAL A 178 7.05 1.35 2.97
CA VAL A 178 7.58 0.99 4.29
C VAL A 178 6.67 -0.03 4.96
N CYS A 179 7.25 -1.00 5.65
CA CYS A 179 6.48 -1.97 6.40
C CYS A 179 5.74 -1.28 7.57
N ASN A 180 4.46 -1.59 7.75
CA ASN A 180 3.76 -1.22 8.98
C ASN A 180 4.25 -2.10 10.14
N ASP A 181 5.31 -1.69 10.81
CA ASP A 181 5.86 -2.37 11.98
C ASP A 181 5.39 -1.71 13.29
N GLY A 182 4.08 -1.47 13.38
CA GLY A 182 3.45 -0.79 14.52
C GLY A 182 3.28 0.73 14.37
N TYR A 183 3.49 1.28 13.17
CA TYR A 183 3.26 2.71 12.90
C TYR A 183 1.76 3.06 12.86
N LEU A 184 0.94 2.17 12.31
CA LEU A 184 -0.52 2.27 12.31
C LEU A 184 -1.07 1.37 13.42
N PRO A 185 -1.57 1.93 14.53
CA PRO A 185 -2.14 1.11 15.60
C PRO A 185 -3.36 0.32 15.10
N ASN A 186 -3.60 -0.86 15.69
CA ASN A 186 -4.68 -1.78 15.31
C ASN A 186 -4.63 -2.30 13.86
N LYS A 187 -3.55 -2.02 13.13
CA LYS A 187 -3.28 -2.54 11.78
C LYS A 187 -2.10 -3.52 11.83
N GLY A 188 -2.15 -4.55 11.00
CA GLY A 188 -1.14 -5.58 10.93
C GLY A 188 0.02 -5.20 10.02
N ARG A 189 0.97 -6.12 9.84
CA ARG A 189 2.18 -5.86 9.04
C ARG A 189 1.91 -6.01 7.53
N PHE A 190 1.83 -4.89 6.85
CA PHE A 190 1.74 -4.77 5.38
C PHE A 190 2.60 -3.62 4.86
N CYS A 191 2.96 -3.66 3.58
CA CYS A 191 3.72 -2.62 2.92
C CYS A 191 2.84 -1.40 2.63
N MET A 192 3.06 -0.33 3.36
CA MET A 192 2.41 0.96 3.17
C MET A 192 3.06 1.67 1.99
N GLN A 193 2.45 1.51 0.82
CA GLN A 193 2.90 2.10 -0.43
C GLN A 193 2.86 3.64 -0.34
N GLY A 194 3.80 4.33 -0.97
CA GLY A 194 3.91 5.80 -0.93
C GLY A 194 4.47 6.38 0.38
N LEU A 195 4.59 5.58 1.44
CA LEU A 195 5.10 6.03 2.74
C LEU A 195 6.55 5.62 2.97
N CYS A 196 7.23 6.37 3.85
CA CYS A 196 8.61 6.13 4.22
C CYS A 196 8.91 6.50 5.68
N SER A 197 9.77 5.72 6.34
CA SER A 197 10.45 6.14 7.56
C SER A 197 11.74 6.90 7.25
N ASP A 198 12.42 6.53 6.17
CA ASP A 198 13.66 7.18 5.71
C ASP A 198 13.86 6.97 4.19
N ASN A 199 14.98 7.48 3.65
CA ASN A 199 15.25 7.44 2.21
C ASN A 199 15.42 6.03 1.64
N SER A 200 15.72 5.01 2.46
CA SER A 200 15.83 3.63 2.00
C SER A 200 14.48 3.04 1.58
N ASN A 201 13.37 3.60 2.05
CA ASN A 201 12.03 3.19 1.65
C ASN A 201 11.58 3.82 0.32
N CYS A 202 12.38 4.73 -0.25
CA CYS A 202 12.03 5.47 -1.45
C CYS A 202 12.80 4.96 -2.68
N PRO A 203 12.28 5.19 -3.90
CA PRO A 203 13.05 4.97 -5.12
C PRO A 203 14.38 5.71 -5.09
N SER A 204 15.36 5.22 -5.85
CA SER A 204 16.69 5.82 -5.86
C SER A 204 16.64 7.32 -6.18
N GLN A 205 17.42 8.10 -5.43
CA GLN A 205 17.49 9.57 -5.51
C GLN A 205 16.24 10.34 -5.03
N TRP A 206 15.22 9.67 -4.51
CA TRP A 206 14.07 10.33 -3.89
C TRP A 206 14.35 10.60 -2.42
N SER A 207 13.69 11.60 -1.86
CA SER A 207 13.79 11.96 -0.44
C SER A 207 12.53 11.58 0.31
N CYS A 208 12.69 11.07 1.53
CA CYS A 208 11.60 10.85 2.45
C CYS A 208 11.24 12.17 3.15
N VAL A 209 10.12 12.76 2.76
CA VAL A 209 9.67 14.07 3.26
C VAL A 209 8.67 13.89 4.39
N LYS A 210 9.01 14.39 5.57
CA LYS A 210 8.13 14.35 6.74
C LYS A 210 7.09 15.48 6.71
N PRO A 211 5.82 15.23 7.08
CA PRO A 211 4.77 16.24 7.10
C PRO A 211 5.05 17.38 8.09
N PHE A 212 5.76 17.08 9.18
CA PHE A 212 6.19 18.05 10.19
C PHE A 212 7.37 17.50 10.99
N SER A 213 8.06 18.38 11.71
CA SER A 213 9.18 18.00 12.60
C SER A 213 8.72 17.02 13.69
N GLY A 214 9.34 15.83 13.73
CA GLY A 214 9.01 14.77 14.69
C GLY A 214 8.01 13.72 14.16
N ALA A 215 7.52 13.85 12.93
CA ALA A 215 6.74 12.79 12.30
C ALA A 215 7.63 11.57 12.02
N VAL A 216 7.14 10.38 12.37
CA VAL A 216 7.85 9.11 12.17
C VAL A 216 7.72 8.63 10.73
N LEU A 217 6.58 8.86 10.08
CA LEU A 217 6.33 8.54 8.68
C LEU A 217 6.31 9.81 7.83
N GLY A 218 6.70 9.66 6.56
CA GLY A 218 6.67 10.69 5.54
C GLY A 218 6.27 10.12 4.19
N PHE A 219 6.47 10.91 3.15
CA PHE A 219 6.16 10.59 1.77
C PHE A 219 7.41 10.65 0.90
N CYS A 220 7.55 9.71 -0.02
CA CYS A 220 8.66 9.74 -0.96
C CYS A 220 8.44 10.83 -2.02
N SER A 221 9.46 11.66 -2.23
CA SER A 221 9.41 12.77 -3.19
C SER A 221 10.56 12.67 -4.22
N PRO A 222 10.26 12.72 -5.53
CA PRO A 222 11.24 12.85 -6.60
C PRO A 222 11.80 14.27 -6.74
N GLY A 223 11.30 15.22 -5.94
CA GLY A 223 11.65 16.64 -6.03
C GLY A 223 11.15 17.35 -7.29
N ALA A 224 10.17 16.78 -8.00
CA ALA A 224 9.54 17.40 -9.16
C ALA A 224 8.46 18.42 -8.73
N PHE A 225 8.05 19.29 -9.66
CA PHE A 225 7.02 20.31 -9.40
C PHE A 225 5.74 19.69 -8.80
N GLY A 226 5.22 20.31 -7.73
CA GLY A 226 4.03 19.87 -7.01
C GLY A 226 4.24 18.76 -5.98
N PHE A 227 5.42 18.13 -5.93
CA PHE A 227 5.69 17.07 -4.96
C PHE A 227 6.05 17.60 -3.57
N PRO A 228 5.85 16.80 -2.52
CA PRO A 228 6.21 17.17 -1.15
C PRO A 228 7.65 17.62 -1.00
N CYS A 229 7.87 18.62 -0.16
CA CYS A 229 9.20 19.02 0.30
C CYS A 229 9.13 19.54 1.74
N ALA A 230 10.27 19.58 2.42
CA ALA A 230 10.41 20.22 3.73
C ALA A 230 11.52 21.28 3.73
N GLU A 231 12.43 21.17 2.76
CA GLU A 231 13.54 22.08 2.52
C GLU A 231 13.85 22.13 1.03
N ASN A 232 14.55 23.19 0.60
CA ASN A 232 14.88 23.45 -0.80
C ASN A 232 15.67 22.31 -1.46
N SER A 233 16.51 21.61 -0.70
CA SER A 233 17.31 20.45 -1.13
C SER A 233 16.45 19.27 -1.59
N HIS A 234 15.21 19.16 -1.13
CA HIS A 234 14.29 18.11 -1.59
C HIS A 234 13.78 18.38 -3.01
N CYS A 235 13.93 19.59 -3.54
CA CYS A 235 13.39 20.00 -4.83
C CYS A 235 14.48 20.13 -5.88
N LYS A 236 14.24 19.58 -7.08
CA LYS A 236 15.15 19.73 -8.23
C LYS A 236 15.30 21.18 -8.67
N SER A 237 14.28 22.00 -8.44
CA SER A 237 14.30 23.45 -8.65
C SER A 237 15.11 24.22 -7.60
N GLY A 238 15.43 23.58 -6.47
CA GLY A 238 15.99 24.25 -5.30
C GLY A 238 14.99 25.13 -4.55
N GLN A 239 13.68 25.00 -4.80
CA GLN A 239 12.65 25.80 -4.14
C GLN A 239 11.54 24.94 -3.54
N CYS A 240 11.46 24.97 -2.21
CA CYS A 240 10.35 24.40 -1.46
C CYS A 240 9.42 25.51 -0.98
N PHE A 241 8.18 25.49 -1.46
CA PHE A 241 7.16 26.44 -1.05
C PHE A 241 6.33 25.85 0.10
N GLY A 242 6.59 26.32 1.32
CA GLY A 242 5.90 25.88 2.52
C GLY A 242 6.28 26.72 3.74
N ALA A 243 5.55 26.55 4.85
CA ALA A 243 5.93 27.16 6.12
C ALA A 243 7.11 26.37 6.75
N PRO A 244 8.07 27.03 7.43
CA PRO A 244 9.16 26.34 8.09
C PRO A 244 8.68 25.25 9.06
N GLY A 245 9.25 24.05 8.96
CA GLY A 245 8.91 22.92 9.83
C GLY A 245 7.62 22.18 9.47
N VAL A 246 6.94 22.57 8.39
CA VAL A 246 5.76 21.91 7.82
C VAL A 246 6.07 21.55 6.37
N MET A 247 5.52 20.44 5.90
CA MET A 247 5.65 20.03 4.50
C MET A 247 5.05 21.07 3.56
N GLY A 248 5.85 21.50 2.60
CA GLY A 248 5.49 22.31 1.46
C GLY A 248 5.43 21.50 0.17
N THR A 249 5.48 22.22 -0.96
CA THR A 249 5.51 21.64 -2.30
C THR A 249 6.65 22.23 -3.12
N CYS A 250 7.27 21.42 -3.98
CA CYS A 250 8.32 21.87 -4.88
C CYS A 250 7.74 22.78 -5.97
N MET A 251 8.39 23.91 -6.20
CA MET A 251 8.02 24.92 -7.21
C MET A 251 9.09 25.10 -8.25
#